data_AF-A0A0C9UGC4-F1
#
_entry.id   AF-A0A0C9UGC4-F1
#
_cell.length_a   1.000
_cell.length_b   1.000
_cell.length_c   1.000
_cell.angle_alpha   90.00
_cell.angle_beta   90.00
_cell.angle_gamma   90.00
#
_symmetry.space_group_name_H-M   'P 1'
#
loop_
_entity.id
_entity.type
_entity.pdbx_description
1 polymer ?
#
loop_
_entity_poly.entity_id
_entity_poly.type
_entity_poly.pdbx_seq_one_letter_code
_entity_poly.pdbx_strand_id
1 'polypeptide(L)'
;PALMRPPYGNYNDQVRSAAYLRNQSLIPWDFERIHLVPPSQPNRQLIPMSNAHPNNILALNHETYATTLNNILPSAITTLKNKGYTFVTVSQCLGINPYKCTSKT
;
A
#
# COMPACT_ATOMS: atom_id res chain seq x y z
N PRO A 1 9.27 -13.97 -2.26
CA PRO A 1 8.96 -12.61 -1.72
C PRO A 1 9.13 -12.57 -0.20
N ALA A 2 9.75 -11.51 0.33
CA ALA A 2 9.90 -11.25 1.77
C ALA A 2 8.64 -10.63 2.40
N LEU A 3 7.78 -10.03 1.58
CA LEU A 3 6.61 -9.27 2.01
C LEU A 3 5.34 -9.94 1.50
N MET A 4 4.26 -9.89 2.28
CA MET A 4 2.93 -10.32 1.84
C MET A 4 1.85 -9.49 2.52
N ARG A 5 0.67 -9.43 1.91
CA ARG A 5 -0.51 -8.77 2.48
C ARG A 5 -1.63 -9.80 2.61
N PRO A 6 -2.22 -9.99 3.79
CA PRO A 6 -3.34 -10.90 3.93
C PRO A 6 -4.56 -10.36 3.18
N PRO A 7 -5.37 -11.24 2.54
CA PRO A 7 -6.66 -10.85 1.97
C PRO A 7 -7.52 -10.12 3.00
N TYR A 8 -8.13 -9.01 2.58
CA TYR A 8 -8.96 -8.14 3.44
C TYR A 8 -8.24 -7.58 4.68
N GLY A 9 -6.91 -7.69 4.77
CA GLY A 9 -6.16 -7.25 5.95
C GLY A 9 -6.38 -8.15 7.16
N ASN A 10 -7.09 -9.28 6.99
CA ASN A 10 -7.48 -10.15 8.08
C ASN A 10 -6.38 -11.17 8.38
N TYR A 11 -5.87 -11.15 9.61
CA TYR A 11 -4.90 -12.12 10.09
C TYR A 11 -5.13 -12.44 11.56
N ASN A 12 -4.80 -13.68 11.92
CA ASN A 12 -4.79 -14.17 13.29
C ASN A 12 -3.43 -14.82 13.59
N ASP A 13 -3.32 -15.45 14.75
CA ASP A 13 -2.08 -16.09 15.23
C ASP A 13 -1.58 -17.19 14.29
N GLN A 14 -2.48 -17.90 13.62
CA GLN A 14 -2.13 -18.91 12.63
C GLN A 14 -1.53 -18.28 11.38
N VAL A 15 -2.12 -17.20 10.87
CA VAL A 15 -1.58 -16.44 9.73
C VAL A 15 -0.23 -15.82 10.06
N ARG A 16 -0.07 -15.25 11.27
CA ARG A 16 1.22 -14.72 11.74
C ARG A 16 2.28 -15.82 11.82
N SER A 17 1.94 -16.97 12.38
CA SER A 17 2.85 -18.13 12.48
C SER A 17 3.26 -18.65 11.10
N ALA A 18 2.30 -18.78 10.17
CA ALA A 18 2.59 -19.21 8.81
C ALA A 18 3.50 -18.22 8.05
N ALA A 19 3.30 -16.92 8.25
CA ALA A 19 4.16 -15.87 7.70
C ALA A 19 5.57 -15.95 8.29
N TYR A 20 5.69 -16.11 9.62
CA TYR A 20 6.97 -16.25 10.33
C TYR A 20 7.76 -17.48 9.85
N LEU A 21 7.13 -18.65 9.77
CA LEU A 21 7.77 -19.88 9.27
C LEU A 21 8.25 -19.74 7.82
N ARG A 22 7.61 -18.86 7.05
CA ARG A 22 8.02 -18.54 5.68
C ARG A 22 9.05 -17.43 5.64
N ASN A 23 9.42 -16.79 6.75
CA ASN A 23 10.25 -15.59 6.84
C ASN A 23 9.63 -14.37 6.11
N GLN A 24 8.32 -14.18 6.28
CA GLN A 24 7.50 -13.22 5.55
C GLN A 24 6.95 -12.15 6.51
N SER A 25 7.09 -10.88 6.15
CA SER A 25 6.44 -9.77 6.88
C SER A 25 5.01 -9.55 6.37
N LEU A 26 4.06 -9.36 7.29
CA LEU A 26 2.70 -8.95 6.97
C LEU A 26 2.67 -7.43 6.74
N ILE A 27 2.15 -7.00 5.60
CA ILE A 27 2.08 -5.59 5.18
C ILE A 27 0.62 -5.14 5.14
N PRO A 28 0.09 -4.58 6.25
CA PRO A 28 -1.20 -3.90 6.26
C PRO A 28 -1.11 -2.54 5.55
N TRP A 29 -2.09 -1.67 5.75
CA TRP A 29 -2.16 -0.31 5.20
C TRP A 29 -2.81 0.63 6.22
N ASP A 30 -2.55 1.92 6.09
CA ASP A 30 -3.12 2.97 6.94
C ASP A 30 -4.13 3.86 6.20
N PHE A 31 -4.21 3.69 4.87
CA PHE A 31 -5.09 4.47 4.02
C PHE A 31 -5.76 3.61 2.94
N GLU A 32 -7.07 3.42 3.06
CA GLU A 32 -7.89 2.69 2.08
C GLU A 32 -9.25 3.36 1.96
N ARG A 33 -9.37 4.31 1.02
CA ARG A 33 -10.65 4.98 0.74
C ARG A 33 -10.83 5.41 -0.70
N ILE A 34 -9.93 5.03 -1.60
CA ILE A 34 -9.84 5.72 -2.89
C ILE A 34 -10.66 5.10 -4.01
N HIS A 35 -11.21 3.89 -3.84
CA HIS A 35 -12.11 3.27 -4.82
C HIS A 35 -13.60 3.44 -4.51
N LEU A 36 -13.95 3.99 -3.34
CA LEU A 36 -15.35 4.25 -2.93
C LEU A 36 -15.85 5.64 -3.35
N VAL A 37 -15.11 6.34 -4.21
CA VAL A 37 -15.44 7.70 -4.65
C VAL A 37 -15.88 7.71 -6.11
N PRO A 38 -16.82 8.58 -6.51
CA PRO A 38 -17.18 8.76 -7.91
C PRO A 38 -15.95 9.12 -8.76
N PRO A 39 -15.86 8.69 -10.03
CA PRO A 39 -14.77 9.05 -10.92
C PRO A 39 -14.57 10.57 -11.09
N SER A 40 -15.62 11.36 -10.85
CA SER A 40 -15.58 12.83 -10.86
C SER A 40 -14.87 13.44 -9.64
N GLN A 41 -14.60 12.66 -8.59
CA GLN A 41 -13.94 13.11 -7.36
C GLN A 41 -12.87 12.11 -6.89
N PRO A 42 -11.87 11.79 -7.73
CA PRO A 42 -10.92 10.69 -7.49
C PRO A 42 -10.09 10.86 -6.22
N ASN A 43 -9.91 12.10 -5.73
CA ASN A 43 -9.10 12.41 -4.56
C ASN A 43 -9.89 12.89 -3.34
N ARG A 44 -11.23 12.78 -3.33
CA ARG A 44 -12.07 13.32 -2.24
C ARG A 44 -11.57 12.91 -0.85
N GLN A 45 -11.14 11.66 -0.71
CA GLN A 45 -10.65 11.09 0.54
C GLN A 45 -9.14 11.28 0.74
N LEU A 46 -8.38 11.52 -0.34
CA LEU A 46 -6.93 11.72 -0.30
C LEU A 46 -6.57 13.15 0.14
N ILE A 47 -7.35 14.16 -0.24
CA ILE A 47 -7.06 15.57 0.04
C ILE A 47 -6.93 15.86 1.56
N PRO A 48 -7.87 15.43 2.43
CA PRO A 48 -7.74 15.68 3.86
C PRO A 48 -6.49 15.02 4.46
N MET A 49 -6.20 13.78 4.06
CA MET A 49 -5.03 13.03 4.53
C MET A 49 -3.73 13.68 4.05
N SER A 50 -3.64 14.09 2.78
CA SER A 50 -2.45 14.74 2.23
C SER A 50 -2.23 16.15 2.78
N ASN A 51 -3.29 16.82 3.24
CA ASN A 51 -3.21 18.08 3.98
C ASN A 51 -2.72 17.89 5.41
N ALA A 52 -3.12 16.80 6.09
CA ALA A 52 -2.61 16.45 7.42
C ALA A 52 -1.12 16.10 7.40
N HIS A 53 -0.59 15.76 6.22
CA HIS A 53 0.83 15.56 5.95
C HIS A 53 1.53 14.58 6.92
N PRO A 54 1.03 13.34 7.08
CA PRO A 54 1.74 12.32 7.86
C PRO A 54 3.11 12.02 7.24
N ASN A 55 4.08 11.58 8.05
CA ASN A 55 5.43 11.26 7.59
C ASN A 55 5.47 10.18 6.49
N ASN A 56 4.51 9.26 6.48
CA ASN A 56 4.34 8.24 5.46
C ASN A 56 2.87 7.91 5.26
N ILE A 57 2.57 7.29 4.11
CA ILE A 57 1.24 6.85 3.71
C ILE A 57 1.40 5.51 3.02
N LEU A 58 0.82 4.46 3.57
CA LEU A 58 0.75 3.14 2.96
C LEU A 58 -0.64 2.91 2.39
N ALA A 59 -0.85 3.37 1.16
CA ALA A 59 -2.15 3.30 0.49
C ALA A 59 -2.47 1.90 -0.06
N LEU A 60 -3.67 1.39 0.22
CA LEU A 60 -4.20 0.19 -0.44
C LEU A 60 -5.01 0.56 -1.69
N ASN A 61 -4.68 -0.13 -2.78
CA ASN A 61 -5.33 -0.05 -4.08
C ASN A 61 -5.48 -1.42 -4.71
N HIS A 62 -6.43 -1.51 -5.63
CA HIS A 62 -6.70 -2.72 -6.42
C HIS A 62 -6.64 -2.33 -7.89
N GLU A 63 -5.63 -2.82 -8.60
CA GLU A 63 -5.40 -2.51 -10.03
C GLU A 63 -6.48 -3.09 -10.95
N THR A 64 -7.16 -4.15 -10.50
CA THR A 64 -8.21 -4.85 -11.24
C THR A 64 -9.44 -3.98 -11.54
N TYR A 65 -9.57 -2.81 -10.90
CA TYR A 65 -10.62 -1.84 -11.20
C TYR A 65 -10.11 -0.77 -12.16
N ALA A 66 -10.74 -0.64 -13.33
CA ALA A 66 -10.39 0.37 -14.32
C ALA A 66 -10.40 1.81 -13.76
N THR A 67 -11.30 2.13 -12.84
CA THR A 67 -11.35 3.44 -12.17
C THR A 67 -10.10 3.72 -11.34
N THR A 68 -9.51 2.71 -10.70
CA THR A 68 -8.25 2.85 -9.96
C THR A 68 -7.15 3.30 -10.91
N LEU A 69 -7.01 2.61 -12.05
CA LEU A 69 -5.96 2.87 -13.03
C LEU A 69 -6.16 4.21 -13.75
N ASN A 70 -7.38 4.47 -14.24
CA ASN A 70 -7.64 5.56 -15.18
C ASN A 70 -7.98 6.89 -14.51
N ASN A 71 -8.51 6.88 -13.28
CA ASN A 71 -8.99 8.10 -12.61
C ASN A 71 -8.22 8.39 -11.33
N ILE A 72 -8.09 7.39 -10.47
CA ILE A 72 -7.59 7.57 -9.11
C ILE A 72 -6.07 7.71 -9.10
N LEU A 73 -5.35 6.77 -9.71
CA LEU A 73 -3.88 6.74 -9.66
C LEU A 73 -3.22 8.01 -10.23
N PRO A 74 -3.61 8.53 -11.42
CA PRO A 74 -3.01 9.75 -11.96
C PRO A 74 -3.23 10.97 -11.07
N SER A 75 -4.45 11.09 -10.52
CA SER A 75 -4.84 12.20 -9.65
C SER A 75 -4.13 12.13 -8.28
N ALA A 76 -4.01 10.93 -7.72
CA ALA A 76 -3.38 10.71 -6.43
C ALA A 76 -1.86 10.96 -6.49
N ILE A 77 -1.20 10.50 -7.55
CA ILE A 77 0.23 10.75 -7.77
C ILE A 77 0.51 12.25 -7.82
N THR A 78 -0.28 13.00 -8.61
CA THR A 78 -0.12 14.45 -8.73
C THR A 78 -0.32 15.14 -7.38
N THR A 79 -1.39 14.78 -6.66
CA THR A 79 -1.70 15.40 -5.36
C THR A 79 -0.60 15.16 -4.32
N LEU A 80 -0.11 13.93 -4.21
CA LEU A 80 0.91 13.59 -3.21
C LEU A 80 2.27 14.17 -3.58
N LYS A 81 2.67 14.17 -4.87
CA LYS A 81 3.89 14.86 -5.32
C LYS A 81 3.85 16.35 -5.04
N ASN A 82 2.72 17.02 -5.29
CA ASN A 82 2.55 18.45 -4.98
C ASN A 82 2.62 18.76 -3.48
N LYS A 83 2.36 17.76 -2.63
CA LYS A 83 2.56 17.83 -1.18
C LYS A 83 3.99 17.48 -0.74
N GLY A 84 4.90 17.16 -1.66
CA GLY A 84 6.29 16.83 -1.35
C GLY A 84 6.54 15.38 -0.98
N TYR A 85 5.57 14.48 -1.19
CA TYR A 85 5.81 13.04 -0.99
C TYR A 85 6.66 12.44 -2.12
N THR A 86 7.50 11.48 -1.74
CA THR A 86 8.21 10.60 -2.68
C THR A 86 7.55 9.23 -2.69
N PHE A 87 7.31 8.70 -3.90
CA PHE A 87 6.79 7.34 -4.06
C PHE A 87 7.94 6.34 -4.04
N VAL A 88 7.84 5.37 -3.15
CA VAL A 88 8.84 4.32 -2.94
C VAL A 88 8.16 2.95 -2.87
N THR A 89 8.94 1.88 -3.03
CA THR A 89 8.46 0.54 -2.72
C THR A 89 8.32 0.36 -1.20
N VAL A 90 7.52 -0.63 -0.77
CA VAL A 90 7.40 -0.96 0.66
C VAL A 90 8.76 -1.36 1.25
N SER A 91 9.60 -2.06 0.49
CA SER A 91 10.93 -2.47 0.96
C SER A 91 11.86 -1.27 1.17
N GLN A 92 11.77 -0.22 0.34
CA GLN A 92 12.49 1.03 0.53
C GLN A 92 11.96 1.80 1.75
N CYS A 93 10.64 1.87 1.93
CA CYS A 93 10.01 2.51 3.08
C CYS A 93 10.48 1.88 4.41
N LEU A 94 10.59 0.54 4.45
CA LEU A 94 10.99 -0.21 5.64
C LEU A 94 12.50 -0.44 5.77
N GLY A 95 13.30 -0.14 4.74
CA GLY A 95 14.75 -0.39 4.74
C GLY A 95 15.14 -1.88 4.75
N ILE A 96 14.38 -2.74 4.08
CA ILE A 96 14.57 -4.22 4.08
C ILE A 96 14.75 -4.81 2.68
N ASN A 97 15.28 -6.03 2.59
CA ASN A 97 15.37 -6.75 1.31
C ASN A 97 13.98 -7.26 0.88
N PRO A 98 13.48 -6.92 -0.34
CA PRO A 98 12.18 -7.39 -0.82
C PRO A 98 12.13 -8.91 -1.12
N TYR A 99 13.29 -9.56 -1.23
CA TYR A 99 13.40 -10.96 -1.62
C TYR A 99 14.05 -11.80 -0.53
N LYS A 100 13.69 -13.09 -0.54
CA LYS A 100 14.31 -14.11 0.32
C LYS A 100 15.39 -14.81 -0.49
N CYS A 101 16.52 -15.11 0.13
CA CYS A 101 17.47 -16.07 -0.41
C CYS A 101 16.88 -17.48 -0.27
N THR A 102 16.81 -18.24 -1.36
CA THR A 102 16.26 -19.61 -1.38
C THR A 102 17.32 -20.64 -1.74
N SER A 103 18.59 -20.41 -1.38
CA SER A 103 19.63 -21.41 -1.60
C SER A 103 19.29 -22.68 -0.82
N LYS A 104 19.02 -23.77 -1.54
CA LYS A 104 19.00 -25.12 -0.97
C LYS A 104 20.45 -25.45 -0.59
N THR A 105 20.73 -25.55 0.70
CA THR A 105 21.84 -26.37 1.20
C THR A 105 21.50 -27.84 1.07
#